data_AF-A0A1G1BZP1-F1
#
_entry.id   AF-A0A1G1BZP1-F1
#
_cell.length_a   1.000
_cell.length_b   1.000
_cell.length_c   1.000
_cell.angle_alpha   90.00
_cell.angle_beta   90.00
_cell.angle_gamma   90.00
#
_symmetry.space_group_name_H-M   'P 1'
#
loop_
_entity.id
_entity.type
_entity.pdbx_description
1 polymer ?
#
loop_
_entity_poly.entity_id
_entity_poly.type
_entity_poly.pdbx_seq_one_letter_code
_entity_poly.pdbx_strand_id
1 'polypeptide(L)'
;MVRLIEGRDFSRYSPIAWRGLWFRWDKAWLRRLQQERPDSLAVLGNQARFLAPVKIVTRQTSAGIVATLDVDGYHCTNSVHTTRLRDPAGPLALEFLLGVLNSRPMQFYYGHAHLEKAGLFPQVKVRNLRSVPVPIINSADPVSRSRHDRIVELVREQLALHRELGTSRAGQGTERKCQRAEAIDLEIDQIVSALYGLGAEHAGTVAESAKTAK
;
A
#
# COMPACT_ATOMS: atom_id res chain seq x y z
N MET A 1 -11.94 19.13 12.96
CA MET A 1 -10.83 19.17 11.99
C MET A 1 -10.30 17.77 11.82
N VAL A 2 -9.85 17.39 10.61
CA VAL A 2 -9.26 16.07 10.34
C VAL A 2 -7.85 16.24 9.75
N ARG A 3 -6.95 15.30 10.07
CA ARG A 3 -5.59 15.25 9.51
C ARG A 3 -5.67 14.68 8.10
N LEU A 4 -5.10 15.38 7.13
CA LEU A 4 -5.13 15.00 5.72
C LEU A 4 -3.74 14.56 5.26
N ILE A 5 -3.69 13.50 4.45
CA ILE A 5 -2.47 13.00 3.82
C ILE A 5 -2.58 12.97 2.30
N GLU A 6 -1.43 13.05 1.65
CA GLU A 6 -1.23 12.96 0.21
C GLU A 6 -0.33 11.78 -0.16
N GLY A 7 -0.32 11.38 -1.43
CA GLY A 7 0.47 10.24 -1.90
C GLY A 7 1.98 10.41 -1.73
N ARG A 8 2.47 11.64 -1.51
CA ARG A 8 3.89 11.91 -1.21
C ARG A 8 4.28 11.70 0.25
N ASP A 9 3.31 11.53 1.14
CA ASP A 9 3.55 11.44 2.58
C ASP A 9 3.99 10.03 3.02
N PHE A 10 4.05 9.07 2.09
CA PHE A 10 4.48 7.71 2.38
C PHE A 10 5.08 7.00 1.16
N SER A 11 5.80 5.91 1.45
CA SER A 11 6.40 4.95 0.52
C SER A 11 6.02 3.52 0.94
N ARG A 12 6.53 2.50 0.23
CA ARG A 12 6.31 1.09 0.59
C ARG A 12 6.71 0.88 2.05
N TYR A 13 5.78 0.38 2.86
CA TYR A 13 5.95 0.08 4.30
C TYR A 13 6.39 1.24 5.21
N SER A 14 6.58 2.46 4.68
CA SER A 14 7.04 3.57 5.51
C SER A 14 5.95 4.01 6.50
N PRO A 15 6.31 4.54 7.67
CA PRO A 15 5.37 5.36 8.42
C PRO A 15 4.88 6.52 7.55
N ILE A 16 3.68 7.00 7.84
CA ILE A 16 3.10 8.16 7.16
C ILE A 16 3.70 9.43 7.76
N ALA A 17 4.45 10.18 6.95
CA ALA A 17 5.07 11.44 7.33
C ALA A 17 4.08 12.59 7.15
N TRP A 18 3.12 12.72 8.06
CA TRP A 18 2.10 13.77 7.98
C TRP A 18 2.72 15.17 8.04
N ARG A 19 2.37 16.01 7.06
CA ARG A 19 3.00 17.33 6.83
C ARG A 19 2.22 18.51 7.41
N GLY A 20 1.37 18.26 8.41
CA GLY A 20 0.57 19.32 9.04
C GLY A 20 -0.65 19.77 8.25
N LEU A 21 -1.06 19.03 7.20
CA LEU A 21 -2.23 19.39 6.41
C LEU A 21 -3.50 19.03 7.17
N TRP A 22 -4.36 20.03 7.37
CA TRP A 22 -5.64 19.90 8.03
C TRP A 22 -6.79 20.19 7.07
N PHE A 23 -7.91 19.53 7.29
CA PHE A 23 -9.13 19.79 6.55
C PHE A 23 -10.35 19.88 7.47
N ARG A 24 -11.24 20.82 7.17
CA ARG A 24 -12.50 20.96 7.91
C ARG A 24 -13.57 20.07 7.27
N TRP A 25 -13.80 18.91 7.90
CA TRP A 25 -14.82 17.95 7.47
C TRP A 25 -16.23 18.38 7.91
N ASP A 26 -16.79 19.38 7.24
CA ASP A 26 -18.09 19.99 7.58
C ASP A 26 -18.81 20.39 6.28
N LYS A 27 -19.99 19.79 6.04
CA LYS A 27 -20.78 20.01 4.82
C LYS A 27 -21.30 21.46 4.71
N ALA A 28 -21.72 22.06 5.83
CA ALA A 28 -22.28 23.41 5.82
C ALA A 28 -21.18 24.43 5.54
N TRP A 29 -20.03 24.26 6.19
CA TRP A 29 -18.84 25.05 5.93
C TRP A 29 -18.37 24.92 4.48
N LEU A 30 -18.31 23.70 3.92
CA LEU A 30 -17.86 23.51 2.54
C LEU A 30 -18.80 24.19 1.55
N ARG A 31 -20.12 24.10 1.75
CA ARG A 31 -21.10 24.81 0.90
C ARG A 31 -20.87 26.31 0.92
N ARG A 32 -20.65 26.90 2.10
CA ARG A 32 -20.34 28.32 2.23
C ARG A 32 -19.02 28.67 1.52
N LEU A 33 -17.98 27.86 1.70
CA LEU A 33 -16.71 28.05 1.01
C LEU A 33 -16.88 28.06 -0.51
N GLN A 34 -17.69 27.15 -1.07
CA GLN A 34 -17.93 27.07 -2.52
C GLN A 34 -18.79 28.24 -3.05
N GLN A 35 -19.65 28.83 -2.21
CA GLN A 35 -20.35 30.07 -2.56
C GLN A 35 -19.40 31.27 -2.59
N GLU A 36 -18.49 31.37 -1.61
CA GLU A 36 -17.49 32.43 -1.53
C GLU A 36 -16.36 32.27 -2.56
N ARG A 37 -16.04 31.03 -2.94
CA ARG A 37 -14.99 30.64 -3.89
C ARG A 37 -15.51 29.58 -4.87
N PRO A 38 -16.19 30.00 -5.95
CA PRO A 38 -16.78 29.09 -6.93
C PRO A 38 -15.76 28.20 -7.66
N ASP A 39 -14.49 28.58 -7.68
CA ASP A 39 -13.36 27.84 -8.23
C ASP A 39 -12.85 26.71 -7.30
N SER A 40 -13.37 26.62 -6.07
CA SER A 40 -12.97 25.59 -5.12
C SER A 40 -13.34 24.18 -5.60
N LEU A 41 -12.32 23.36 -5.86
CA LEU A 41 -12.47 21.95 -6.22
C LEU A 41 -12.67 21.02 -5.00
N ALA A 42 -12.79 21.57 -3.80
CA ALA A 42 -12.91 20.79 -2.57
C ALA A 42 -14.26 20.05 -2.53
N VAL A 43 -14.21 18.74 -2.29
CA VAL A 43 -15.41 17.89 -2.19
C VAL A 43 -15.29 16.94 -1.01
N LEU A 44 -16.41 16.70 -0.32
CA LEU A 44 -16.49 15.69 0.73
C LEU A 44 -16.83 14.33 0.09
N GLY A 45 -15.88 13.40 0.15
CA GLY A 45 -16.13 12.00 -0.21
C GLY A 45 -16.98 11.26 0.82
N ASN A 46 -17.20 9.96 0.58
CA ASN A 46 -17.83 9.10 1.57
C ASN A 46 -16.91 8.92 2.79
N GLN A 47 -17.29 9.51 3.93
CA GLN A 47 -16.51 9.48 5.17
C GLN A 47 -16.23 8.06 5.68
N ALA A 48 -17.12 7.11 5.40
CA ALA A 48 -16.96 5.73 5.86
C ALA A 48 -15.63 5.12 5.42
N ARG A 49 -15.03 5.61 4.32
CA ARG A 49 -13.70 5.17 3.82
C ARG A 49 -12.58 5.40 4.84
N PHE A 50 -12.73 6.37 5.73
CA PHE A 50 -11.70 6.76 6.69
C PHE A 50 -11.94 6.22 8.11
N LEU A 51 -13.12 5.66 8.38
CA LEU A 51 -13.53 5.24 9.73
C LEU A 51 -12.88 3.94 10.23
N ALA A 52 -12.22 3.18 9.35
CA ALA A 52 -11.49 2.00 9.79
C ALA A 52 -10.27 2.43 10.63
N PRO A 53 -10.08 1.86 11.85
CA PRO A 53 -8.97 2.24 12.73
C PRO A 53 -7.61 1.91 12.12
N VAL A 54 -7.54 0.81 11.37
CA VAL A 54 -6.39 0.43 10.56
C VAL A 54 -6.85 0.20 9.13
N LYS A 55 -6.10 0.76 8.18
CA LYS A 55 -6.37 0.60 6.74
C LYS A 55 -5.09 0.64 5.94
N ILE A 56 -5.08 -0.01 4.78
CA ILE A 56 -4.01 0.16 3.81
C ILE A 56 -4.26 1.45 3.03
N VAL A 57 -3.21 2.23 2.83
CA VAL A 57 -3.23 3.38 1.91
C VAL A 57 -2.34 3.08 0.70
N THR A 58 -2.78 3.47 -0.50
CA THR A 58 -2.04 3.25 -1.75
C THR A 58 -1.98 4.54 -2.55
N ARG A 59 -0.83 4.84 -3.16
CA ARG A 59 -0.66 6.03 -4.01
C ARG A 59 -1.48 5.94 -5.29
N GLN A 60 -2.01 7.08 -5.75
CA GLN A 60 -2.61 7.19 -7.09
C GLN A 60 -1.53 7.39 -8.15
N THR A 61 -0.65 8.38 -8.01
CA THR A 61 0.38 8.66 -9.02
C THR A 61 1.68 7.94 -8.66
N SER A 62 1.90 6.79 -9.28
CA SER A 62 3.07 5.94 -9.15
C SER A 62 3.17 4.95 -10.31
N ALA A 63 4.39 4.53 -10.64
CA ALA A 63 4.68 3.54 -11.69
C ALA A 63 4.28 2.10 -11.33
N GLY A 64 3.56 1.90 -10.23
CA GLY A 64 3.22 0.62 -9.65
C GLY A 64 2.50 0.81 -8.32
N ILE A 65 2.17 -0.29 -7.65
CA ILE A 65 1.49 -0.24 -6.36
C ILE A 65 2.50 0.21 -5.30
N VAL A 66 2.19 1.28 -4.58
CA VAL A 66 2.98 1.72 -3.42
C VAL A 66 2.03 1.83 -2.24
N ALA A 67 2.18 0.93 -1.28
CA ALA A 67 1.26 0.82 -0.15
C ALA A 67 1.94 0.77 1.22
N THR A 68 1.25 1.28 2.24
CA THR A 68 1.61 1.15 3.67
C THR A 68 0.34 1.09 4.53
N LEU A 69 0.49 0.93 5.85
CA LEU A 69 -0.62 1.01 6.81
C LEU A 69 -0.81 2.44 7.34
N ASP A 70 -2.06 2.85 7.38
CA ASP A 70 -2.53 3.95 8.22
C ASP A 70 -3.12 3.35 9.51
N VAL A 71 -2.44 3.60 10.63
CA VAL A 71 -2.83 3.23 11.99
C VAL A 71 -3.24 4.45 12.83
N ASP A 72 -3.20 5.64 12.24
CA ASP A 72 -3.42 6.92 12.91
C ASP A 72 -4.79 7.55 12.54
N GLY A 73 -5.52 6.93 11.62
CA GLY A 73 -6.85 7.39 11.22
C GLY A 73 -6.84 8.64 10.34
N TYR A 74 -5.88 8.75 9.42
CA TYR A 74 -5.82 9.87 8.48
C TYR A 74 -7.01 9.86 7.50
N HIS A 75 -7.44 11.06 7.11
CA HIS A 75 -8.20 11.28 5.89
C HIS A 75 -7.22 11.52 4.73
N CYS A 76 -7.64 11.25 3.50
CA CYS A 76 -6.74 11.38 2.36
C CYS A 76 -7.33 12.24 1.24
N THR A 77 -6.45 12.93 0.49
CA THR A 77 -6.83 13.58 -0.77
C THR A 77 -7.08 12.55 -1.87
N ASN A 78 -7.51 13.01 -3.06
CA ASN A 78 -7.66 12.15 -4.24
C ASN A 78 -6.35 11.49 -4.68
N SER A 79 -5.19 11.91 -4.17
CA SER A 79 -3.89 11.28 -4.51
C SER A 79 -3.64 9.94 -3.80
N VAL A 80 -4.57 9.50 -2.93
CA VAL A 80 -4.44 8.30 -2.09
C VAL A 80 -5.73 7.50 -2.11
N HIS A 81 -5.59 6.20 -2.27
CA HIS A 81 -6.67 5.23 -2.11
C HIS A 81 -6.62 4.60 -0.72
N THR A 82 -7.79 4.24 -0.21
CA THR A 82 -7.95 3.52 1.07
C THR A 82 -8.50 2.12 0.82
N THR A 83 -7.85 1.11 1.36
CA THR A 83 -8.27 -0.30 1.34
C THR A 83 -8.50 -0.77 2.76
N ARG A 84 -9.64 -1.41 3.01
CA ARG A 84 -10.03 -1.96 4.32
C ARG A 84 -10.59 -3.36 4.15
N LEU A 85 -10.47 -4.18 5.18
CA LEU A 85 -11.17 -5.46 5.23
C LEU A 85 -12.67 -5.20 5.42
N ARG A 86 -13.49 -6.00 4.73
CA ARG A 86 -14.95 -5.99 4.94
C ARG A 86 -15.30 -6.73 6.24
N ASP A 87 -14.58 -7.81 6.51
CA ASP A 87 -14.68 -8.61 7.72
C ASP A 87 -13.31 -8.63 8.42
N PRO A 88 -13.09 -7.76 9.43
CA PRO A 88 -11.85 -7.74 10.20
C PRO A 88 -11.63 -8.98 11.08
N ALA A 89 -12.67 -9.76 11.36
CA ALA A 89 -12.58 -11.01 12.14
C ALA A 89 -12.30 -12.23 11.25
N GLY A 90 -12.30 -12.05 9.92
CA GLY A 90 -12.03 -13.10 8.95
C GLY A 90 -10.56 -13.56 8.95
N PRO A 91 -10.24 -14.60 8.18
CA PRO A 91 -8.91 -15.22 8.18
C PRO A 91 -7.83 -14.39 7.47
N LEU A 92 -8.21 -13.31 6.77
CA LEU A 92 -7.30 -12.48 6.00
C LEU A 92 -6.80 -11.30 6.85
N ALA A 93 -5.51 -11.27 7.18
CA ALA A 93 -4.90 -10.12 7.84
C ALA A 93 -4.63 -8.97 6.86
N LEU A 94 -4.69 -7.72 7.34
CA LEU A 94 -4.31 -6.55 6.54
C LEU A 94 -2.82 -6.58 6.18
N GLU A 95 -1.97 -7.04 7.09
CA GLU A 95 -0.53 -7.20 6.87
C GLU A 95 -0.24 -8.20 5.75
N PHE A 96 -1.00 -9.30 5.69
CA PHE A 96 -0.89 -10.26 4.58
C PHE A 96 -1.21 -9.58 3.25
N LEU A 97 -2.36 -8.89 3.17
CA LEU A 97 -2.75 -8.18 1.95
C LEU A 97 -1.73 -7.10 1.55
N LEU A 98 -1.17 -6.39 2.54
CA LEU A 98 -0.12 -5.41 2.30
C LEU A 98 1.14 -6.05 1.69
N GLY A 99 1.58 -7.19 2.23
CA GLY A 99 2.70 -7.95 1.69
C GLY A 99 2.47 -8.37 0.24
N VAL A 100 1.30 -8.93 -0.06
CA VAL A 100 0.90 -9.29 -1.43
C VAL A 100 0.93 -8.08 -2.36
N LEU A 101 0.28 -6.96 -1.97
CA LEU A 101 0.20 -5.74 -2.80
C LEU A 101 1.58 -5.13 -3.10
N ASN A 102 2.49 -5.18 -2.14
CA ASN A 102 3.84 -4.64 -2.29
C ASN A 102 4.84 -5.61 -2.94
N SER A 103 4.49 -6.89 -3.13
CA SER A 103 5.37 -7.91 -3.70
C SER A 103 5.68 -7.72 -5.18
N ARG A 104 6.87 -8.12 -5.64
CA ARG A 104 7.27 -8.08 -7.06
C ARG A 104 6.34 -8.88 -7.99
N PRO A 105 5.87 -10.09 -7.65
CA PRO A 105 4.88 -10.80 -8.47
C PRO A 105 3.63 -9.95 -8.72
N MET A 106 3.17 -9.22 -7.70
CA MET A 106 2.01 -8.35 -7.84
C MET A 106 2.31 -7.09 -8.64
N GLN A 107 3.50 -6.49 -8.49
CA GLN A 107 3.92 -5.38 -9.33
C GLN A 107 3.96 -5.78 -10.81
N PHE A 108 4.48 -6.96 -11.11
CA PHE A 108 4.53 -7.50 -12.46
C PHE A 108 3.13 -7.72 -13.03
N TYR A 109 2.26 -8.40 -12.29
CA TYR A 109 0.87 -8.61 -12.68
C TYR A 109 0.18 -7.27 -12.97
N TYR A 110 0.25 -6.34 -12.03
CA TYR A 110 -0.38 -5.04 -12.15
C TYR A 110 0.17 -4.25 -13.35
N GLY A 111 1.49 -4.28 -13.54
CA GLY A 111 2.14 -3.61 -14.64
C GLY A 111 1.75 -4.16 -16.01
N HIS A 112 1.68 -5.49 -16.14
CA HIS A 112 1.28 -6.13 -17.38
C HIS A 112 -0.20 -5.93 -17.69
N ALA A 113 -1.07 -6.01 -16.68
CA ALA A 113 -2.52 -5.93 -16.87
C ALA A 113 -3.02 -4.48 -17.05
N HIS A 114 -2.36 -3.50 -16.45
CA HIS A 114 -3.00 -2.21 -16.16
C HIS A 114 -2.14 -0.96 -16.32
N LEU A 115 -0.81 -1.05 -16.35
CA LEU A 115 0.00 0.15 -16.54
C LEU A 115 -0.03 0.58 -18.01
N GLU A 116 -0.52 1.79 -18.23
CA GLU A 116 -0.44 2.45 -19.54
C GLU A 116 1.05 2.69 -19.84
N LYS A 117 1.60 1.99 -20.84
CA LYS A 117 3.03 2.01 -21.21
C LYS A 117 3.58 3.39 -21.67
N ALA A 118 2.80 4.47 -21.61
CA ALA A 118 3.09 5.69 -22.38
C ALA A 118 2.77 7.05 -21.69
N GLY A 119 2.58 7.11 -20.37
CA GLY A 119 2.25 8.37 -19.67
C GLY A 119 3.40 8.93 -18.84
N LEU A 120 3.67 10.25 -18.95
CA LEU A 120 4.60 10.98 -18.05
C LEU A 120 4.23 10.86 -16.56
N PHE A 121 2.97 10.51 -16.25
CA PHE A 121 2.45 10.35 -14.89
C PHE A 121 1.55 9.11 -14.80
N PRO A 122 2.11 7.89 -14.67
CA PRO A 122 1.31 6.69 -14.52
C PRO A 122 0.43 6.76 -13.28
N GLN A 123 -0.82 6.31 -13.42
CA GLN A 123 -1.79 6.29 -12.35
C GLN A 123 -2.26 4.88 -12.02
N VAL A 124 -2.13 4.53 -10.75
CA VAL A 124 -2.85 3.41 -10.15
C VAL A 124 -4.32 3.84 -10.03
N LYS A 125 -5.25 3.13 -10.66
CA LYS A 125 -6.69 3.46 -10.60
C LYS A 125 -7.39 2.50 -9.64
N VAL A 126 -8.32 2.98 -8.80
CA VAL A 126 -9.10 2.11 -7.89
C VAL A 126 -9.76 0.95 -8.62
N ARG A 127 -10.27 1.17 -9.84
CA ARG A 127 -10.88 0.12 -10.66
C ARG A 127 -9.90 -1.03 -10.98
N ASN A 128 -8.63 -0.71 -11.19
CA ASN A 128 -7.57 -1.68 -11.49
C ASN A 128 -7.07 -2.37 -10.20
N LEU A 129 -7.05 -1.65 -9.07
CA LEU A 129 -6.77 -2.28 -7.76
C LEU A 129 -7.83 -3.33 -7.38
N ARG A 130 -9.07 -3.16 -7.83
CA ARG A 130 -10.16 -4.12 -7.59
C ARG A 130 -10.03 -5.41 -8.41
N SER A 131 -9.30 -5.39 -9.52
CA SER A 131 -9.06 -6.57 -10.36
C SER A 131 -7.80 -7.35 -9.94
N VAL A 132 -7.02 -6.83 -8.98
CA VAL A 132 -5.87 -7.55 -8.43
C VAL A 132 -6.34 -8.86 -7.78
N PRO A 133 -5.78 -10.02 -8.17
CA PRO A 133 -6.15 -11.30 -7.57
C PRO A 133 -5.59 -11.35 -6.16
N VAL A 134 -6.46 -11.46 -5.15
CA VAL A 134 -6.04 -11.70 -3.76
C VAL A 134 -6.06 -13.20 -3.48
N PRO A 135 -4.99 -13.81 -2.95
CA PRO A 135 -4.97 -15.24 -2.66
C PRO A 135 -6.06 -15.61 -1.66
N ILE A 136 -6.76 -16.72 -1.91
CA ILE A 136 -7.73 -17.26 -0.96
C ILE A 136 -6.95 -17.98 0.14
N ILE A 137 -7.18 -17.57 1.39
CA ILE A 137 -6.58 -18.23 2.56
C ILE A 137 -7.53 -19.33 3.04
N ASN A 138 -7.10 -20.58 2.90
CA ASN A 138 -7.82 -21.70 3.45
C ASN A 138 -7.34 -21.95 4.89
N SER A 139 -8.09 -21.43 5.87
CA SER A 139 -7.73 -21.59 7.28
C SER A 139 -7.70 -23.05 7.75
N ALA A 140 -8.36 -23.98 7.06
CA ALA A 140 -8.34 -25.40 7.39
C ALA A 140 -7.10 -26.14 6.82
N ASP A 141 -6.38 -25.54 5.87
CA ASP A 141 -5.12 -26.07 5.34
C ASP A 141 -3.93 -25.51 6.13
N PRO A 142 -3.17 -26.35 6.86
CA PRO A 142 -2.00 -25.92 7.62
C PRO A 142 -0.94 -25.21 6.77
N VAL A 143 -0.79 -25.61 5.49
CA VAL A 143 0.21 -25.00 4.60
C VAL A 143 -0.23 -23.60 4.19
N SER A 144 -1.49 -23.43 3.77
CA SER A 144 -2.07 -22.11 3.49
C SER A 144 -1.98 -21.17 4.70
N ARG A 145 -2.33 -21.67 5.90
CA ARG A 145 -2.23 -20.91 7.15
C ARG A 145 -0.79 -20.50 7.46
N SER A 146 0.15 -21.45 7.40
CA SER A 146 1.56 -21.17 7.68
C SER A 146 2.16 -20.11 6.74
N ARG A 147 1.83 -20.16 5.44
CA ARG A 147 2.26 -19.13 4.48
C ARG A 147 1.66 -17.77 4.79
N HIS A 148 0.37 -17.73 5.14
CA HIS A 148 -0.30 -16.51 5.55
C HIS A 148 0.40 -15.88 6.76
N ASP A 149 0.55 -16.66 7.83
CA ASP A 149 1.11 -16.20 9.10
C ASP A 149 2.56 -15.74 8.91
N ARG A 150 3.33 -16.45 8.08
CA ARG A 150 4.70 -16.05 7.74
C ARG A 150 4.77 -14.68 7.05
N ILE A 151 3.91 -14.41 6.06
CA ILE A 151 3.86 -13.08 5.43
C ILE A 151 3.45 -12.02 6.45
N VAL A 152 2.49 -12.31 7.33
CA VAL A 152 2.08 -11.36 8.39
C VAL A 152 3.26 -10.99 9.30
N GLU A 153 4.02 -11.98 9.76
CA GLU A 153 5.23 -11.77 10.58
C GLU A 153 6.26 -10.90 9.85
N LEU A 154 6.58 -11.27 8.61
CA LEU A 154 7.55 -10.56 7.77
C LEU A 154 7.14 -9.10 7.54
N VAL A 155 5.86 -8.85 7.25
CA VAL A 155 5.35 -7.48 7.03
C VAL A 155 5.37 -6.66 8.32
N ARG A 156 5.07 -7.27 9.48
CA ARG A 156 5.19 -6.58 10.78
C ARG A 156 6.63 -6.17 11.07
N GLU A 157 7.58 -7.06 10.80
CA GLU A 157 9.01 -6.75 10.90
C GLU A 157 9.39 -5.63 9.92
N GLN A 158 8.93 -5.71 8.66
CA GLN A 158 9.19 -4.69 7.64
C GLN A 158 8.70 -3.29 8.07
N LEU A 159 7.47 -3.21 8.62
CA LEU A 159 6.90 -1.98 9.15
C LEU A 159 7.65 -1.46 10.38
N ALA A 160 8.19 -2.34 11.24
CA ALA A 160 9.01 -1.94 12.38
C ALA A 160 10.36 -1.35 11.92
N LEU A 161 11.06 -2.02 11.01
CA LEU A 161 12.32 -1.54 10.43
C LEU A 161 12.16 -0.16 9.79
N HIS A 162 11.10 0.06 9.02
CA HIS A 162 10.85 1.35 8.38
C HIS A 162 10.52 2.48 9.38
N ARG A 163 9.87 2.18 10.51
CA ARG A 163 9.66 3.16 11.59
C ARG A 163 10.98 3.58 12.24
N GLU A 164 11.86 2.63 12.47
CA GLU A 164 13.20 2.92 13.02
C GLU A 164 14.08 3.68 12.03
N LEU A 165 14.00 3.34 10.74
CA LEU A 165 14.73 4.05 9.67
C LEU A 165 14.28 5.51 9.54
N GLY A 166 12.98 5.79 9.73
CA GLY A 166 12.44 7.16 9.69
C GLY A 166 12.85 8.05 10.87
N THR A 167 13.37 7.46 11.96
CA THR A 167 13.76 8.18 13.19
C THR A 167 15.28 8.21 13.43
N SER A 168 16.04 7.36 12.74
CA SER A 168 17.50 7.21 12.96
C SER A 168 18.31 8.23 12.15
N ARG A 169 19.36 8.82 12.76
CA ARG A 169 20.41 9.54 12.01
C ARG A 169 21.25 8.53 11.22
N ALA A 170 21.66 8.89 10.00
CA ALA A 170 22.39 7.99 9.10
C ALA A 170 23.69 7.46 9.75
N GLY A 171 23.80 6.13 9.84
CA GLY A 171 24.97 5.42 10.38
C GLY A 171 24.94 3.92 10.06
N GLN A 172 25.91 3.13 10.54
CA GLN A 172 26.03 1.69 10.22
C GLN A 172 24.77 0.86 10.59
N GLY A 173 23.99 1.30 11.58
CA GLY A 173 22.71 0.67 11.93
C GLY A 173 21.63 0.82 10.86
N THR A 174 21.70 1.86 10.02
CA THR A 174 20.78 2.10 8.91
C THR A 174 21.00 1.07 7.79
N GLU A 175 22.25 0.80 7.44
CA GLU A 175 22.59 -0.13 6.34
C GLU A 175 22.12 -1.57 6.63
N ARG A 176 22.41 -2.08 7.84
CA ARG A 176 21.95 -3.42 8.25
C ARG A 176 20.43 -3.56 8.22
N LYS A 177 19.70 -2.51 8.62
CA LYS A 177 18.23 -2.50 8.57
C LYS A 177 17.71 -2.49 7.14
N CYS A 178 18.34 -1.72 6.24
CA CYS A 178 17.99 -1.74 4.82
C CYS A 178 18.23 -3.12 4.19
N GLN A 179 19.39 -3.74 4.45
CA GLN A 179 19.69 -5.10 3.97
C GLN A 179 18.68 -6.13 4.50
N ARG A 180 18.30 -6.04 5.78
CA ARG A 180 17.24 -6.89 6.34
C ARG A 180 15.90 -6.66 5.66
N ALA A 181 15.53 -5.40 5.41
CA ALA A 181 14.28 -5.07 4.74
C ALA A 181 14.22 -5.59 3.30
N GLU A 182 15.35 -5.58 2.57
CA GLU A 182 15.46 -6.16 1.24
C GLU A 182 15.36 -7.70 1.26
N ALA A 183 15.96 -8.34 2.26
CA ALA A 183 15.87 -9.79 2.44
C ALA A 183 14.42 -10.23 2.76
N ILE A 184 13.71 -9.47 3.61
CA ILE A 184 12.29 -9.68 3.89
C ILE A 184 11.44 -9.53 2.63
N ASP A 185 11.69 -8.49 1.83
CA ASP A 185 10.99 -8.29 0.55
C ASP A 185 11.17 -9.51 -0.38
N LEU A 186 12.38 -10.06 -0.49
CA LEU A 186 12.65 -11.24 -1.30
C LEU A 186 11.93 -12.49 -0.76
N GLU A 187 11.89 -12.67 0.57
CA GLU A 187 11.18 -13.80 1.19
C GLU A 187 9.66 -13.70 0.94
N ILE A 188 9.08 -12.51 1.08
CA ILE A 188 7.68 -12.25 0.72
C ILE A 188 7.44 -12.58 -0.75
N ASP A 189 8.30 -12.12 -1.65
CA ASP A 189 8.17 -12.38 -3.10
C ASP A 189 8.13 -13.89 -3.40
N GLN A 190 8.97 -14.69 -2.74
CA GLN A 190 9.01 -16.14 -2.92
C GLN A 190 7.72 -16.81 -2.44
N ILE A 191 7.24 -16.45 -1.25
CA ILE A 191 6.00 -17.01 -0.71
C ILE A 191 4.81 -16.62 -1.60
N VAL A 192 4.76 -15.35 -2.03
CA VAL A 192 3.69 -14.87 -2.91
C VAL A 192 3.74 -15.56 -4.28
N SER A 193 4.91 -15.76 -4.86
CA SER A 193 5.07 -16.53 -6.11
C SER A 193 4.52 -17.96 -5.96
N ALA A 194 4.84 -18.62 -4.86
CA ALA A 194 4.32 -19.96 -4.55
C ALA A 194 2.80 -19.98 -4.36
N LEU A 195 2.20 -18.94 -3.78
CA LEU A 195 0.74 -18.83 -3.63
C LEU A 195 0.00 -18.74 -4.97
N TYR A 196 0.64 -18.19 -5.99
CA TYR A 196 0.08 -18.12 -7.35
C TYR A 196 0.56 -19.26 -8.27
N GLY A 197 1.34 -20.21 -7.76
CA GLY A 197 1.90 -21.30 -8.57
C GLY A 197 2.88 -20.83 -9.64
N LEU A 198 3.53 -19.68 -9.44
CA LEU A 198 4.57 -19.17 -10.34
C LEU A 198 5.86 -19.97 -10.06
N GLY A 199 6.30 -20.78 -11.03
CA GLY A 199 7.55 -21.53 -10.94
C GLY A 199 8.78 -20.62 -10.78
N ALA A 200 9.88 -21.18 -10.28
CA ALA A 200 11.13 -20.45 -10.02
C ALA A 200 11.67 -19.74 -11.28
N GLU A 201 11.36 -20.26 -12.48
CA GLU A 201 11.75 -19.68 -13.76
C GLU A 201 11.11 -18.30 -14.03
N HIS A 202 9.94 -18.00 -13.46
CA HIS A 202 9.24 -16.72 -13.67
C HIS A 202 9.68 -15.64 -12.67
N ALA A 203 10.21 -16.02 -11.51
CA ALA A 203 10.68 -15.06 -10.50
C ALA A 203 11.90 -14.23 -10.98
N GLY A 204 12.77 -14.84 -11.81
CA GLY A 204 13.89 -14.15 -12.46
C GLY A 204 13.44 -13.18 -13.55
N THR A 205 12.49 -13.57 -14.39
CA THR A 205 11.96 -12.74 -15.49
C THR A 205 11.19 -11.52 -14.97
N VAL A 206 10.52 -11.64 -13.82
CA VAL A 206 9.87 -10.53 -13.10
C VAL A 206 10.90 -9.49 -12.63
N ALA A 207 12.08 -9.92 -12.19
CA ALA A 207 13.14 -9.02 -11.71
C ALA A 207 13.90 -8.33 -12.86
N GLU A 208 14.11 -9.01 -14.00
CA GLU A 208 14.77 -8.44 -15.19
C GLU A 208 13.87 -7.45 -15.94
N SER A 209 12.59 -7.77 -16.11
CA SER A 209 11.64 -6.88 -16.80
C SER A 209 11.43 -5.55 -16.06
N ALA A 210 11.61 -5.53 -14.73
CA ALA A 210 11.55 -4.32 -13.90
C ALA A 210 12.80 -3.43 -14.03
N LYS A 211 13.95 -3.96 -14.47
CA LYS A 211 15.18 -3.17 -14.70
C LYS A 211 15.22 -2.54 -16.10
N THR A 212 14.61 -3.17 -17.10
CA THR A 212 14.61 -2.71 -18.49
C THR A 212 13.60 -1.58 -18.76
N ALA A 213 12.74 -1.25 -17.79
CA ALA A 213 11.73 -0.19 -17.88
C ALA A 213 12.17 1.15 -17.24
N LYS A 214 13.48 1.36 -17.05
CA LYS A 214 14.04 2.58 -16.45
C LYS A 214 14.52 3.56 -17.50
#